data_AF-L0WB44-F1
#
_entry.id   AF-L0WB44-F1
#
_cell.length_a   1.000
_cell.length_b   1.000
_cell.length_c   1.000
_cell.angle_alpha   90.00
_cell.angle_beta   90.00
_cell.angle_gamma   90.00
#
_symmetry.space_group_name_H-M   'P 1'
#
loop_
_entity.id
_entity.type
_entity.pdbx_description
1 polymer ?
#
loop_
_entity_poly.entity_id
_entity_poly.type
_entity_poly.pdbx_seq_one_letter_code
_entity_poly.pdbx_strand_id
1 'polypeptide(L)'
;MSTNVSENNHPANKSWVLDVQGERFEWDKPNVTVREALERAGYSLAQKWILTLKTGGKPKQSVGLDDIIDLTHPGLERLRVLKGAVNNGDSALPRREFDLLPKDHAYLDGLGIKWETVNQSEGRWLLLKNYPLPTGYNQKACTLAIAIPENYPAAKLDMFYCSPHLSRTDNKPIEATQAEKSIDGVRFQRWSRHPTAPWNADTDSTRTHMGLVDESIYREVEQ
;
A
#
# COMPACT_ATOMS: atom_id res chain seq x y z
N MET A 1 -52.40 -23.28 45.45
CA MET A 1 -51.35 -23.91 44.62
C MET A 1 -51.63 -23.47 43.20
N SER A 2 -50.94 -22.42 42.73
CA SER A 2 -49.85 -22.53 41.74
C SER A 2 -50.44 -22.74 40.34
N THR A 3 -50.20 -21.94 39.30
CA THR A 3 -49.20 -20.88 39.04
C THR A 3 -49.64 -20.20 37.74
N ASN A 4 -49.54 -18.88 37.67
CA ASN A 4 -49.45 -18.16 36.40
C ASN A 4 -48.20 -18.62 35.66
N VAL A 5 -48.31 -18.91 34.36
CA VAL A 5 -47.17 -18.80 33.44
C VAL A 5 -47.67 -18.03 32.22
N SER A 6 -47.36 -16.73 32.21
CA SER A 6 -47.41 -15.91 31.01
C SER A 6 -46.30 -16.39 30.07
N GLU A 7 -46.68 -16.92 28.90
CA GLU A 7 -45.76 -17.15 27.80
C GLU A 7 -45.29 -15.80 27.25
N ASN A 8 -44.15 -15.32 27.76
CA ASN A 8 -43.41 -14.22 27.15
C ASN A 8 -42.65 -14.76 25.93
N ASN A 9 -43.33 -14.79 24.79
CA ASN A 9 -42.74 -15.10 23.49
C ASN A 9 -41.88 -13.90 23.02
N HIS A 10 -40.62 -13.82 23.47
CA HIS A 10 -39.64 -12.90 22.90
C HIS A 10 -39.06 -13.54 21.63
N PRO A 11 -39.08 -12.87 20.46
CA PRO A 11 -38.33 -13.35 19.32
C PRO A 11 -36.85 -13.41 19.69
N ALA A 12 -36.19 -14.53 19.42
CA ALA A 12 -34.77 -14.72 19.66
C ALA A 12 -33.99 -13.60 18.96
N ASN A 13 -33.50 -12.65 19.73
CA ASN A 13 -32.74 -11.52 19.21
C ASN A 13 -31.47 -12.11 18.61
N LYS A 14 -31.34 -12.06 17.27
CA LYS A 14 -30.18 -12.62 16.57
C LYS A 14 -28.95 -11.81 17.00
N SER A 15 -28.13 -12.34 17.90
CA SER A 15 -26.89 -11.71 18.33
C SER A 15 -25.85 -11.78 17.21
N TRP A 16 -25.32 -10.63 16.81
CA TRP A 16 -24.22 -10.54 15.84
C TRP A 16 -22.89 -10.68 16.60
N VAL A 17 -21.94 -11.45 16.07
CA VAL A 17 -20.69 -11.74 16.78
C VAL A 17 -19.51 -11.23 15.98
N LEU A 18 -18.66 -10.41 16.60
CA LEU A 18 -17.38 -9.97 16.06
C LEU A 18 -16.24 -10.58 16.88
N ASP A 19 -15.27 -11.20 16.22
CA ASP A 19 -14.00 -11.62 16.83
C ASP A 19 -13.00 -10.46 16.75
N VAL A 20 -12.55 -9.95 17.90
CA VAL A 20 -11.48 -8.96 18.00
C VAL A 20 -10.27 -9.65 18.62
N GLN A 21 -9.23 -9.86 17.82
CA GLN A 21 -7.97 -10.48 18.23
C GLN A 21 -8.13 -11.85 18.92
N GLY A 22 -9.14 -12.64 18.55
CA GLY A 22 -9.43 -13.96 19.11
C GLY A 22 -10.48 -13.97 20.23
N GLU A 23 -10.92 -12.80 20.69
CA GLU A 23 -12.00 -12.65 21.67
C GLU A 23 -13.32 -12.29 20.97
N ARG A 24 -14.44 -12.87 21.41
CA ARG A 24 -15.74 -12.70 20.74
C ARG A 24 -16.62 -11.72 21.49
N PHE A 25 -17.17 -10.75 20.77
CA PHE A 25 -18.06 -9.73 21.29
C PHE A 25 -19.42 -9.80 20.60
N GLU A 26 -20.48 -9.87 21.38
CA GLU A 26 -21.86 -9.85 20.89
C GLU A 26 -22.37 -8.42 20.72
N TRP A 27 -23.03 -8.16 19.60
CA TRP A 27 -23.62 -6.89 19.24
C TRP A 27 -25.13 -7.05 19.07
N ASP A 28 -25.85 -5.96 19.30
CA ASP A 28 -27.29 -5.81 19.11
C ASP A 28 -27.64 -5.16 17.75
N LYS A 29 -26.61 -4.86 16.96
CA LYS A 29 -26.71 -4.26 15.63
C LYS A 29 -25.78 -4.98 14.64
N PRO A 30 -26.18 -5.05 13.34
CA PRO A 30 -25.38 -5.70 12.30
C PRO A 30 -24.17 -4.89 11.84
N ASN A 31 -24.19 -3.56 12.00
CA ASN A 31 -23.15 -2.66 11.51
C ASN A 31 -22.43 -2.03 12.71
N VAL A 32 -21.13 -2.28 12.80
CA VAL A 32 -20.30 -1.85 13.93
C VAL A 32 -19.08 -1.12 13.39
N THR A 33 -18.75 0.05 13.93
CA THR A 33 -17.53 0.73 13.52
C THR A 33 -16.31 0.04 14.14
N VAL A 34 -15.17 0.11 13.46
CA VAL A 34 -13.89 -0.41 14.00
C VAL A 34 -13.53 0.26 15.33
N ARG A 35 -13.84 1.56 15.48
CA ARG A 35 -13.72 2.32 16.73
C ARG A 35 -14.50 1.70 17.88
N GLU A 36 -15.80 1.47 17.69
CA GLU A 36 -16.66 0.84 18.70
C GLU A 36 -16.14 -0.56 19.08
N ALA A 37 -15.67 -1.33 18.10
CA ALA A 37 -15.10 -2.65 18.33
C ALA A 37 -13.82 -2.61 19.20
N LEU A 38 -12.93 -1.65 18.94
CA LEU A 38 -11.71 -1.44 19.73
C LEU A 38 -12.01 -0.98 21.15
N GLU A 39 -12.92 0.00 21.31
CA GLU A 39 -13.34 0.49 22.63
C GLU A 39 -13.95 -0.64 23.47
N ARG A 40 -14.84 -1.43 22.86
CA ARG A 40 -15.48 -2.57 23.53
C ARG A 40 -14.49 -3.67 23.92
N ALA A 41 -13.46 -3.87 23.12
CA ALA A 41 -12.37 -4.81 23.40
C ALA A 41 -11.25 -4.20 24.29
N GLY A 42 -11.43 -2.97 24.81
CA GLY A 42 -10.51 -2.35 25.77
C GLY A 42 -9.21 -1.80 25.16
N TYR A 43 -9.14 -1.62 23.84
CA TYR A 43 -7.98 -1.04 23.18
C TYR A 43 -8.00 0.50 23.26
N SER A 44 -6.86 1.09 23.63
CA SER A 44 -6.70 2.56 23.65
C SER A 44 -6.72 3.14 22.24
N LEU A 45 -7.68 4.03 21.96
CA LEU A 45 -7.76 4.74 20.68
C LEU A 45 -6.67 5.82 20.52
N ALA A 46 -6.00 6.22 21.60
CA ALA A 46 -4.86 7.13 21.54
C ALA A 46 -3.59 6.44 21.01
N GLN A 47 -3.57 5.11 21.04
CA GLN A 47 -2.47 4.32 20.50
C GLN A 47 -2.67 4.08 19.00
N LYS A 48 -1.56 4.06 18.26
CA LYS A 48 -1.55 3.69 16.84
C LYS A 48 -1.63 2.17 16.69
N TRP A 49 -2.60 1.72 15.88
CA TRP A 49 -2.86 0.31 15.59
C TRP A 49 -2.81 0.05 14.09
N ILE A 50 -2.30 -1.13 13.72
CA ILE A 50 -2.52 -1.72 12.41
C ILE A 50 -3.74 -2.63 12.54
N LEU A 51 -4.78 -2.35 11.75
CA LEU A 51 -6.09 -2.98 11.87
C LEU A 51 -6.40 -3.72 10.56
N THR A 52 -6.70 -5.01 10.66
CA THR A 52 -7.11 -5.81 9.49
C THR A 52 -8.35 -6.62 9.79
N LEU A 53 -9.33 -6.57 8.88
CA LEU A 53 -10.55 -7.34 8.92
C LEU A 53 -10.41 -8.57 8.01
N LYS A 54 -10.80 -9.73 8.53
CA LYS A 54 -10.99 -10.95 7.75
C LYS A 54 -12.46 -11.33 7.75
N THR A 55 -13.08 -11.31 6.58
CA THR A 55 -14.45 -11.79 6.34
C THR A 55 -14.38 -13.12 5.59
N GLY A 56 -15.32 -14.04 5.84
CA GLY A 56 -15.35 -15.36 5.21
C GLY A 56 -15.21 -15.30 3.68
N GLY A 57 -14.26 -16.05 3.13
CA GLY A 57 -14.02 -16.12 1.68
C GLY A 57 -13.36 -14.90 1.04
N LYS A 58 -13.20 -13.77 1.75
CA LYS A 58 -12.53 -12.56 1.26
C LYS A 58 -11.06 -12.51 1.72
N PRO A 59 -10.16 -11.90 0.93
CA PRO A 59 -8.82 -11.58 1.40
C PRO A 59 -8.88 -10.63 2.61
N LYS A 60 -7.82 -10.60 3.41
CA LYS A 60 -7.73 -9.65 4.55
C LYS A 60 -7.76 -8.22 4.01
N GLN A 61 -8.55 -7.37 4.63
CA GLN A 61 -8.68 -5.95 4.28
C GLN A 61 -8.09 -5.12 5.42
N SER A 62 -7.29 -4.10 5.12
CA SER A 62 -6.97 -3.09 6.13
C SER A 62 -8.18 -2.20 6.35
N VAL A 63 -8.39 -1.79 7.58
CA VAL A 63 -9.50 -0.92 7.97
C VAL A 63 -9.01 0.22 8.85
N GLY A 64 -9.63 1.39 8.74
CA GLY A 64 -9.47 2.53 9.62
C GLY A 64 -10.48 2.51 10.77
N LEU A 65 -10.33 3.43 11.74
CA LEU A 65 -11.22 3.52 12.90
C LEU A 65 -12.69 3.80 12.54
N ASP A 66 -12.92 4.55 11.46
CA ASP A 66 -14.25 5.00 11.06
C ASP A 66 -14.89 4.07 10.02
N ASP A 67 -14.22 2.98 9.63
CA ASP A 67 -14.78 1.97 8.74
C ASP A 67 -15.86 1.14 9.45
N ILE A 68 -16.86 0.71 8.68
CA ILE A 68 -17.99 -0.08 9.14
C ILE A 68 -17.74 -1.56 8.86
N ILE A 69 -17.86 -2.38 9.90
CA ILE A 69 -17.86 -3.84 9.84
C ILE A 69 -19.32 -4.31 9.75
N ASP A 70 -19.65 -4.96 8.63
CA ASP A 70 -20.96 -5.58 8.38
C ASP A 70 -20.95 -7.06 8.83
N LEU A 71 -21.61 -7.32 9.96
CA LEU A 71 -21.75 -8.62 10.61
C LEU A 71 -22.90 -9.48 10.04
N THR A 72 -23.54 -9.07 8.94
CA THR A 72 -24.59 -9.88 8.29
C THR A 72 -24.02 -11.03 7.45
N HIS A 73 -22.71 -11.00 7.19
CA HIS A 73 -22.04 -12.01 6.38
C HIS A 73 -21.98 -13.36 7.11
N PRO A 74 -22.27 -14.49 6.43
CA PRO A 74 -22.10 -15.81 7.01
C PRO A 74 -20.61 -16.17 7.08
N GLY A 75 -19.97 -15.82 8.18
CA GLY A 75 -18.56 -16.09 8.46
C GLY A 75 -18.18 -15.61 9.86
N LEU A 76 -17.01 -15.98 10.37
CA LEU A 76 -16.46 -15.33 11.55
C LEU A 76 -15.69 -14.10 11.10
N GLU A 77 -16.29 -12.92 11.22
CA GLU A 77 -15.58 -11.65 11.03
C GLU A 77 -14.53 -11.52 12.12
N ARG A 78 -13.26 -11.41 11.72
CA ARG A 78 -12.15 -11.24 12.65
C ARG A 78 -11.43 -9.92 12.40
N LEU A 79 -11.54 -9.00 13.34
CA LEU A 79 -10.72 -7.81 13.44
C LEU A 79 -9.41 -8.17 14.16
N ARG A 80 -8.27 -8.02 13.48
CA ARG A 80 -6.94 -8.15 14.09
C ARG A 80 -6.38 -6.79 14.43
N VAL A 81 -5.78 -6.71 15.60
CA VAL A 81 -5.22 -5.49 16.19
C VAL A 81 -3.74 -5.73 16.49
N LEU A 82 -2.86 -5.00 15.81
CA LEU A 82 -1.40 -5.08 16.01
C LEU A 82 -0.84 -3.72 16.41
N LYS A 83 0.08 -3.69 17.38
CA LYS A 83 0.80 -2.45 17.75
C LYS A 83 1.66 -2.00 16.58
N GLY A 84 1.52 -0.75 16.13
CA GLY A 84 2.35 -0.23 15.02
C GLY A 84 2.20 1.27 14.83
N ALA A 85 3.25 1.93 14.32
CA ALA A 85 3.22 3.35 13.99
C ALA A 85 2.46 3.59 12.68
N VAL A 86 1.26 4.16 12.77
CA VAL A 86 0.52 4.70 11.62
C VAL A 86 1.17 6.03 11.20
N ASN A 87 1.76 6.09 10.01
CA ASN A 87 2.09 7.36 9.36
C ASN A 87 0.82 7.92 8.69
N ASN A 88 0.48 9.17 9.03
CA ASN A 88 -0.68 9.88 8.49
C ASN A 88 -0.61 9.96 6.96
N GLY A 89 -1.70 9.58 6.30
CA GLY A 89 -2.07 10.20 5.02
C GLY A 89 -2.28 9.29 3.80
N ASP A 90 -2.44 7.97 3.95
CA ASP A 90 -2.82 7.13 2.80
C ASP A 90 -3.52 5.84 3.27
N SER A 91 -4.83 5.95 3.53
CA SER A 91 -5.69 4.91 4.16
C SER A 91 -6.02 3.71 3.27
N ALA A 92 -5.18 3.39 2.29
CA ALA A 92 -5.22 2.14 1.55
C ALA A 92 -3.92 1.38 1.79
N LEU A 93 -4.02 0.07 2.06
CA LEU A 93 -2.85 -0.80 1.93
C LEU A 93 -2.19 -0.49 0.60
N PRO A 94 -0.85 -0.38 0.54
CA PRO A 94 -0.18 -0.16 -0.72
C PRO A 94 -0.60 -1.26 -1.69
N ARG A 95 -1.04 -0.86 -2.89
CA ARG A 95 -1.53 -1.81 -3.89
C ARG A 95 -0.45 -2.84 -4.21
N ARG A 96 -0.88 -4.10 -4.33
CA ARG A 96 -0.05 -5.26 -4.68
C ARG A 96 -0.74 -6.09 -5.76
N GLU A 97 -0.96 -5.49 -6.93
CA GLU A 97 -1.74 -6.13 -8.01
C GLU A 97 -0.98 -7.29 -8.68
N PHE A 98 0.35 -7.32 -8.53
CA PHE A 98 1.19 -8.45 -8.85
C PHE A 98 2.35 -8.53 -7.86
N ASP A 99 2.95 -9.71 -7.76
CA ASP A 99 4.05 -9.97 -6.84
C ASP A 99 5.42 -9.75 -7.51
N LEU A 100 6.40 -9.34 -6.71
CA LEU A 100 7.82 -9.25 -7.10
C LEU A 100 8.61 -10.42 -6.49
N LEU A 101 9.90 -10.51 -6.81
CA LEU A 101 10.74 -11.56 -6.26
C LEU A 101 11.06 -11.28 -4.79
N PRO A 102 11.31 -12.30 -3.96
CA PRO A 102 11.70 -12.10 -2.55
C PRO A 102 12.89 -11.13 -2.35
N LYS A 103 13.84 -11.12 -3.29
CA LYS A 103 15.00 -10.22 -3.28
C LYS A 103 14.64 -8.74 -3.46
N ASP A 104 13.54 -8.46 -4.16
CA ASP A 104 13.05 -7.09 -4.36
C ASP A 104 12.31 -6.59 -3.12
N HIS A 105 11.44 -7.43 -2.53
CA HIS A 105 10.71 -7.09 -1.30
C HIS A 105 11.66 -6.69 -0.17
N ALA A 106 12.70 -7.49 0.08
CA ALA A 106 13.67 -7.21 1.15
C ALA A 106 14.34 -5.84 1.00
N TYR A 107 14.62 -5.41 -0.23
CA TYR A 107 15.16 -4.09 -0.51
C TYR A 107 14.10 -2.99 -0.37
N LEU A 108 12.94 -3.14 -1.03
CA LEU A 108 11.89 -2.13 -1.07
C LEU A 108 11.29 -1.86 0.31
N ASP A 109 11.09 -2.90 1.13
CA ASP A 109 10.60 -2.77 2.50
C ASP A 109 11.64 -2.09 3.41
N GLY A 110 12.93 -2.24 3.09
CA GLY A 110 14.04 -1.60 3.80
C GLY A 110 14.21 -0.11 3.50
N LEU A 111 13.58 0.42 2.45
CA LEU A 111 13.69 1.84 2.07
C LEU A 111 12.95 2.79 3.01
N GLY A 112 11.99 2.28 3.80
CA GLY A 112 11.15 3.11 4.67
C GLY A 112 10.16 4.02 3.92
N ILE A 113 9.96 3.79 2.61
CA ILE A 113 8.99 4.51 1.78
C ILE A 113 7.89 3.55 1.27
N LYS A 114 6.70 4.09 1.03
CA LYS A 114 5.57 3.32 0.51
C LYS A 114 5.84 2.98 -0.96
N TRP A 115 5.81 1.71 -1.31
CA TRP A 115 5.86 1.24 -2.69
C TRP A 115 4.58 0.50 -3.07
N GLU A 116 4.22 0.47 -4.35
CA GLU A 116 3.01 -0.18 -4.93
C GLU A 116 3.35 -0.95 -6.20
N THR A 117 2.63 -2.04 -6.48
CA THR A 117 2.65 -2.71 -7.78
C THR A 117 1.28 -2.61 -8.43
N VAL A 118 1.25 -2.09 -9.66
CA VAL A 118 0.03 -1.78 -10.42
C VAL A 118 0.09 -2.45 -11.79
N ASN A 119 -0.99 -3.11 -12.16
CA ASN A 119 -1.16 -3.78 -13.44
C ASN A 119 -2.10 -2.95 -14.33
N GLN A 120 -1.67 -2.64 -15.55
CA GLN A 120 -2.48 -1.93 -16.53
C GLN A 120 -2.43 -2.67 -17.86
N SER A 121 -3.37 -2.37 -18.75
CA SER A 121 -3.39 -2.94 -20.11
C SER A 121 -2.09 -2.71 -20.89
N GLU A 122 -1.36 -1.63 -20.57
CA GLU A 122 -0.12 -1.24 -21.23
C GLU A 122 1.15 -1.62 -20.45
N GLY A 123 1.03 -2.43 -19.39
CA GLY A 123 2.17 -2.98 -18.65
C GLY A 123 2.02 -2.97 -17.13
N ARG A 124 3.02 -3.54 -16.48
CA ARG A 124 3.14 -3.63 -15.01
C ARG A 124 4.11 -2.59 -14.49
N TRP A 125 3.79 -1.98 -13.36
CA TRP A 125 4.55 -0.88 -12.80
C TRP A 125 4.84 -1.10 -11.32
N LEU A 126 6.08 -0.79 -10.92
CA LEU A 126 6.46 -0.57 -9.53
C LEU A 126 6.47 0.95 -9.29
N LEU A 127 5.72 1.41 -8.30
CA LEU A 127 5.65 2.81 -7.89
C LEU A 127 6.30 2.98 -6.52
N LEU A 128 7.24 3.92 -6.37
CA LEU A 128 7.81 4.30 -5.06
C LEU A 128 7.33 5.72 -4.74
N LYS A 129 6.46 5.83 -3.73
CA LYS A 129 5.81 7.08 -3.32
C LYS A 129 6.74 7.91 -2.45
N ASN A 130 6.67 9.23 -2.62
CA ASN A 130 7.46 10.21 -1.84
C ASN A 130 8.96 9.88 -1.81
N TYR A 131 9.50 9.43 -2.94
CA TYR A 131 10.93 9.22 -3.13
C TYR A 131 11.67 10.54 -2.95
N PRO A 132 12.62 10.65 -2.00
CA PRO A 132 13.30 11.90 -1.71
C PRO A 132 14.23 12.31 -2.85
N LEU A 133 14.26 13.61 -3.15
CA LEU A 133 15.14 14.18 -4.17
C LEU A 133 16.24 15.03 -3.52
N PRO A 134 17.45 15.07 -4.10
CA PRO A 134 18.49 15.99 -3.64
C PRO A 134 18.09 17.45 -3.90
N THR A 135 18.75 18.37 -3.17
CA THR A 135 18.60 19.81 -3.40
C THR A 135 19.03 20.17 -4.82
N GLY A 136 18.29 21.08 -5.47
CA GLY A 136 18.57 21.52 -6.85
C GLY A 136 17.42 21.24 -7.82
N TYR A 137 16.40 20.50 -7.38
CA TYR A 137 15.15 20.30 -8.11
C TYR A 137 14.04 21.23 -7.62
N ASN A 138 13.06 21.49 -8.49
CA ASN A 138 11.81 22.19 -8.18
C ASN A 138 10.91 21.44 -7.18
N GLN A 139 11.24 20.18 -6.84
CA GLN A 139 10.48 19.31 -5.96
C GLN A 139 11.41 18.70 -4.89
N LYS A 140 10.88 18.48 -3.69
CA LYS A 140 11.61 17.80 -2.61
C LYS A 140 11.49 16.27 -2.67
N ALA A 141 10.46 15.79 -3.33
CA ALA A 141 10.18 14.37 -3.51
C ALA A 141 9.34 14.16 -4.77
N CYS A 142 9.35 12.94 -5.31
CA CYS A 142 8.47 12.52 -6.39
C CYS A 142 7.91 11.12 -6.13
N THR A 143 6.95 10.70 -6.95
CA THR A 143 6.68 9.29 -7.17
C THR A 143 7.58 8.81 -8.29
N LEU A 144 8.41 7.80 -8.01
CA LEU A 144 9.13 7.05 -9.04
C LEU A 144 8.24 5.95 -9.59
N ALA A 145 8.31 5.71 -10.89
CA ALA A 145 7.72 4.54 -11.53
C ALA A 145 8.75 3.79 -12.38
N ILE A 146 8.75 2.47 -12.27
CA ILE A 146 9.62 1.55 -13.02
C ILE A 146 8.72 0.51 -13.69
N ALA A 147 8.89 0.33 -15.00
CA ALA A 147 8.20 -0.73 -15.71
C ALA A 147 8.78 -2.09 -15.30
N ILE A 148 7.92 -3.06 -14.99
CA ILE A 148 8.31 -4.44 -14.65
C ILE A 148 7.94 -5.35 -15.83
N PRO A 149 8.89 -5.74 -16.70
CA PRO A 149 8.63 -6.62 -17.84
C PRO A 149 7.96 -7.93 -17.41
N GLU A 150 7.11 -8.52 -18.23
CA GLU A 150 6.39 -9.77 -17.90
C GLU A 150 7.33 -10.92 -17.49
N ASN A 151 8.46 -11.03 -18.20
CA ASN A 151 9.49 -12.04 -18.00
C ASN A 151 10.62 -11.59 -17.05
N TYR A 152 10.41 -10.56 -16.23
CA TYR A 152 11.33 -10.23 -15.14
C TYR A 152 11.45 -11.42 -14.16
N PRO A 153 12.67 -11.84 -13.74
CA PRO A 153 13.97 -11.18 -13.89
C PRO A 153 14.78 -11.61 -15.12
N ALA A 154 14.26 -12.45 -16.02
CA ALA A 154 15.00 -12.81 -17.24
C ALA A 154 15.18 -11.58 -18.17
N ALA A 155 14.20 -10.67 -18.20
CA ALA A 155 14.37 -9.35 -18.82
C ALA A 155 14.87 -8.32 -17.81
N LYS A 156 15.73 -7.42 -18.31
CA LYS A 156 16.26 -6.29 -17.56
C LYS A 156 15.18 -5.24 -17.26
N LEU A 157 15.36 -4.55 -16.14
CA LEU A 157 14.70 -3.27 -15.90
C LEU A 157 15.39 -2.18 -16.74
N ASP A 158 14.63 -1.19 -17.18
CA ASP A 158 15.13 -0.13 -18.05
C ASP A 158 14.37 1.17 -17.81
N MET A 159 15.09 2.30 -17.89
CA MET A 159 14.56 3.64 -17.63
C MET A 159 13.92 3.80 -16.23
N PHE A 160 13.45 5.00 -15.95
CA PHE A 160 12.54 5.28 -14.84
C PHE A 160 11.69 6.49 -15.19
N TYR A 161 10.70 6.77 -14.35
CA TYR A 161 9.72 7.81 -14.59
C TYR A 161 9.44 8.57 -13.30
N CYS A 162 9.25 9.89 -13.37
CA CYS A 162 9.02 10.75 -12.21
C CYS A 162 7.68 11.50 -12.33
N SER A 163 6.94 11.57 -11.24
CA SER A 163 5.80 12.49 -11.11
C SER A 163 5.79 13.17 -9.74
N PRO A 164 5.63 14.50 -9.63
CA PRO A 164 5.49 15.45 -10.74
C PRO A 164 6.76 15.58 -11.58
N HIS A 165 6.67 16.29 -12.72
CA HIS A 165 7.81 16.59 -13.57
C HIS A 165 8.92 17.29 -12.79
N LEU A 166 10.15 16.82 -12.99
CA LEU A 166 11.33 17.39 -12.37
C LEU A 166 11.99 18.40 -13.31
N SER A 167 12.41 19.50 -12.73
CA SER A 167 13.19 20.54 -13.40
C SER A 167 14.20 21.09 -12.41
N ARG A 168 15.36 21.49 -12.91
CA ARG A 168 16.41 22.05 -12.06
C ARG A 168 16.05 23.49 -11.67
N THR A 169 16.41 23.89 -10.47
CA THR A 169 16.20 25.27 -9.98
C THR A 169 17.12 26.29 -10.67
N ASP A 170 18.20 25.83 -11.28
CA ASP A 170 19.13 26.66 -12.08
C ASP A 170 18.70 26.82 -13.55
N ASN A 171 17.51 26.29 -13.91
CA ASN A 171 16.95 26.30 -15.27
C ASN A 171 17.80 25.61 -16.34
N LYS A 172 18.85 24.85 -15.98
CA LYS A 172 19.52 24.00 -16.97
C LYS A 172 18.55 22.89 -17.41
N PRO A 173 18.52 22.54 -18.71
CA PRO A 173 17.69 21.45 -19.20
C PRO A 173 18.18 20.12 -18.62
N ILE A 174 17.25 19.17 -18.46
CA ILE A 174 17.56 17.78 -18.16
C ILE A 174 17.35 16.99 -19.45
N GLU A 175 18.44 16.52 -20.03
CA GLU A 175 18.39 15.85 -21.33
C GLU A 175 17.65 14.51 -21.29
N ALA A 176 16.97 14.20 -22.39
CA ALA A 176 16.17 12.98 -22.58
C ALA A 176 15.07 12.78 -21.52
N THR A 177 14.36 13.88 -21.18
CA THR A 177 13.21 13.89 -20.26
C THR A 177 11.94 14.53 -20.81
N GLN A 178 11.85 14.72 -22.14
CA GLN A 178 10.75 15.42 -22.81
C GLN A 178 9.51 14.55 -23.07
N ALA A 179 9.63 13.23 -22.92
CA ALA A 179 8.53 12.29 -23.16
C ALA A 179 7.76 12.00 -21.88
N GLU A 180 6.47 11.68 -22.02
CA GLU A 180 5.59 11.37 -20.90
C GLU A 180 4.97 9.97 -21.04
N LYS A 181 4.57 9.39 -19.90
CA LYS A 181 3.75 8.18 -19.82
C LYS A 181 2.63 8.40 -18.81
N SER A 182 1.40 8.05 -19.18
CA SER A 182 0.29 7.97 -18.23
C SER A 182 0.34 6.64 -17.51
N ILE A 183 0.42 6.67 -16.19
CA ILE A 183 0.43 5.48 -15.32
C ILE A 183 -0.59 5.75 -14.24
N ASP A 184 -1.59 4.88 -14.13
CA ASP A 184 -2.69 5.01 -13.16
C ASP A 184 -3.40 6.38 -13.21
N GLY A 185 -3.58 6.92 -14.42
CA GLY A 185 -4.20 8.25 -14.64
C GLY A 185 -3.30 9.44 -14.30
N VAL A 186 -2.09 9.21 -13.79
CA VAL A 186 -1.10 10.23 -13.47
C VAL A 186 -0.07 10.33 -14.59
N ARG A 187 0.30 11.56 -14.97
CA ARG A 187 1.36 11.80 -15.96
C ARG A 187 2.71 11.74 -15.29
N PHE A 188 3.59 10.91 -15.85
CA PHE A 188 4.98 10.81 -15.45
C PHE A 188 5.91 11.28 -16.57
N GLN A 189 6.93 12.03 -16.17
CA GLN A 189 8.10 12.35 -16.99
C GLN A 189 8.93 11.10 -17.20
N ARG A 190 9.23 10.73 -18.44
CA ARG A 190 10.13 9.62 -18.74
C ARG A 190 11.58 10.07 -18.64
N TRP A 191 12.41 9.30 -17.94
CA TRP A 191 13.86 9.46 -17.92
C TRP A 191 14.51 8.34 -18.71
N SER A 192 14.94 8.64 -19.93
CA SER A 192 15.61 7.67 -20.82
C SER A 192 17.07 7.46 -20.39
N ARG A 193 17.24 6.77 -19.27
CA ARG A 193 18.53 6.34 -18.71
C ARG A 193 18.58 4.81 -18.77
N HIS A 194 19.55 4.28 -19.50
CA HIS A 194 19.60 2.85 -19.84
C HIS A 194 20.80 2.19 -19.14
N PRO A 195 20.61 1.05 -18.45
CA PRO A 195 21.73 0.27 -17.95
C PRO A 195 22.63 -0.15 -19.12
N THR A 196 23.93 0.13 -19.01
CA THR A 196 24.95 -0.21 -20.02
C THR A 196 25.64 -1.54 -19.71
N ALA A 197 25.71 -1.91 -18.43
CA ALA A 197 26.23 -3.21 -18.02
C ALA A 197 25.27 -4.35 -18.41
N PRO A 198 25.77 -5.56 -18.73
CA PRO A 198 24.93 -6.72 -18.95
C PRO A 198 24.07 -7.03 -17.73
N TRP A 199 22.80 -7.38 -17.97
CA TRP A 199 21.88 -7.80 -16.91
C TRP A 199 22.05 -9.29 -16.60
N ASN A 200 22.10 -9.63 -15.31
CA ASN A 200 22.15 -10.99 -14.80
C ASN A 200 20.93 -11.26 -13.92
N ALA A 201 20.02 -12.12 -14.38
CA ALA A 201 18.76 -12.44 -13.71
C ALA A 201 18.92 -12.99 -12.29
N ASP A 202 20.05 -13.63 -11.99
CA ASP A 202 20.33 -14.22 -10.67
C ASP A 202 20.70 -13.13 -9.66
N THR A 203 21.55 -12.19 -10.05
CA THR A 203 22.12 -11.18 -9.14
C THR A 203 21.42 -9.82 -9.21
N ASP A 204 20.96 -9.42 -10.38
CA ASP A 204 20.31 -8.12 -10.57
C ASP A 204 18.86 -8.10 -10.11
N SER A 205 18.41 -6.94 -9.67
CA SER A 205 17.11 -6.76 -9.02
C SER A 205 16.65 -5.30 -9.11
N THR A 206 15.48 -5.00 -8.55
CA THR A 206 15.06 -3.61 -8.31
C THR A 206 16.14 -2.80 -7.57
N ARG A 207 16.88 -3.43 -6.64
CA ARG A 207 18.00 -2.79 -5.92
C ARG A 207 19.12 -2.32 -6.85
N THR A 208 19.57 -3.17 -7.78
CA THR A 208 20.67 -2.79 -8.68
C THR A 208 20.21 -1.73 -9.69
N HIS A 209 18.94 -1.82 -10.14
CA HIS A 209 18.34 -0.78 -10.98
C HIS A 209 18.19 0.57 -10.26
N MET A 210 17.83 0.58 -8.97
CA MET A 210 17.78 1.82 -8.20
C MET A 210 19.13 2.52 -8.10
N GLY A 211 20.25 1.80 -8.18
CA GLY A 211 21.57 2.41 -8.29
C GLY A 211 21.72 3.29 -9.54
N LEU A 212 21.14 2.88 -10.69
CA LEU A 212 21.08 3.71 -11.90
C LEU A 212 20.16 4.93 -11.71
N VAL A 213 19.02 4.74 -11.05
CA VAL A 213 18.05 5.81 -10.78
C VAL A 213 18.68 6.89 -9.91
N ASP A 214 19.32 6.48 -8.81
CA ASP A 214 19.99 7.37 -7.87
C ASP A 214 21.08 8.17 -8.59
N GLU A 215 22.00 7.47 -9.25
CA GLU A 215 23.09 8.08 -10.00
C GLU A 215 22.56 9.10 -11.02
N SER A 216 21.50 8.74 -11.77
CA SER A 216 20.89 9.62 -12.76
C SER A 216 20.28 10.88 -12.13
N ILE A 217 19.64 10.77 -10.96
CA ILE A 217 19.02 11.90 -10.28
C ILE A 217 20.08 12.81 -9.65
N TYR A 218 21.10 12.25 -9.01
CA TYR A 218 22.16 13.05 -8.35
C TYR A 218 23.04 13.77 -9.37
N ARG A 219 23.46 13.10 -10.45
CA ARG A 219 24.36 13.66 -11.48
C ARG A 219 23.87 14.98 -12.08
N GLU A 220 22.56 15.15 -12.21
CA GLU A 220 22.03 16.39 -12.74
C GLU A 220 22.32 17.56 -11.77
N VAL A 221 22.04 17.45 -10.48
CA VAL A 221 22.11 18.60 -9.57
C VAL A 221 23.44 18.77 -8.82
N GLU A 222 24.36 17.82 -8.90
CA GLU A 222 25.68 17.90 -8.26
C GLU A 222 26.70 18.83 -8.95
N GLN A 223 26.29 19.60 -9.97
CA GLN A 223 27.17 20.45 -10.80
C GLN A 223 27.08 21.95 -10.49
#